data_AF-A0AAD7NPJ0-F1
#
_entry.id   AF-A0AAD7NPJ0-F1
#
_cell.length_a   1.000
_cell.length_b   1.000
_cell.length_c   1.000
_cell.angle_alpha   90.00
_cell.angle_beta   90.00
_cell.angle_gamma   90.00
#
_symmetry.space_group_name_H-M   'P 1'
#
loop_
_entity.id
_entity.type
_entity.pdbx_description
1 polymer ?
#
loop_
_entity_poly.entity_id
_entity_poly.type
_entity_poly.pdbx_seq_one_letter_code
_entity_poly.pdbx_strand_id
1 'polypeptide(L)'
;MAPKSWATSEQAAWLHTWMPEVIRRQAEHKLHLFWPSMLEAWVRKWPEHAALGLPLPSDPAARALTANELATVGAAIKERKNKLENWFRYQRNKVNRANGGTTTAASGSTAARIQAMFNFAAPKRRRVHQPVEIFQRRNPQFVTTPSPVNPGTPEAQRKSLKSQRMRLCTRVVTGLWQDVNDEERAAVMAELEKEKAVYVEEELAAETTAERTAAEYRAGIDTLDSAFTDVHKAAYKAAGWVGMMIVGGPNPRAAGEMSLKM
;
A
#
# COMPACT_ATOMS: atom_id res chain seq x y z
N MET A 1 19.99 -8.01 -0.34
CA MET A 1 20.60 -6.97 0.52
C MET A 1 19.53 -5.94 0.85
N ALA A 2 19.36 -5.59 2.13
CA ALA A 2 18.44 -4.51 2.50
C ALA A 2 18.95 -3.18 1.91
N PRO A 3 18.09 -2.31 1.36
CA PRO A 3 18.52 -1.00 0.88
C PRO A 3 19.24 -0.26 2.01
N LYS A 4 20.39 0.35 1.67
CA LYS A 4 21.21 1.08 2.64
C LYS A 4 20.37 2.21 3.24
N SER A 5 20.25 2.22 4.58
CA SER A 5 19.57 3.30 5.30
C SER A 5 20.20 4.64 4.92
N TRP A 6 19.38 5.66 4.65
CA TRP A 6 19.86 7.00 4.39
C TRP A 6 20.38 7.69 5.67
N ALA A 7 19.84 7.29 6.84
CA ALA A 7 20.22 7.83 8.14
C ALA A 7 21.45 7.10 8.67
N THR A 8 22.36 7.85 9.29
CA THR A 8 23.50 7.29 10.05
C THR A 8 23.00 6.51 11.27
N SER A 9 23.87 5.68 11.87
CA SER A 9 23.53 4.94 13.09
C SER A 9 23.10 5.88 14.23
N GLU A 10 23.80 7.00 14.40
CA GLU A 10 23.46 8.02 15.40
C GLU A 10 22.11 8.68 15.12
N GLN A 11 21.87 9.09 13.86
CA GLN A 11 20.60 9.66 13.45
C GLN A 11 19.44 8.70 13.66
N ALA A 12 19.62 7.42 13.31
CA ALA A 12 18.61 6.40 13.52
C ALA A 12 18.33 6.18 15.02
N ALA A 13 19.37 6.11 15.85
CA ALA A 13 19.22 5.97 17.31
C ALA A 13 18.45 7.15 17.91
N TRP A 14 18.73 8.38 17.46
CA TRP A 14 17.98 9.56 17.88
C TRP A 14 16.54 9.52 17.39
N LEU A 15 16.26 9.14 16.14
CA LEU A 15 14.89 9.02 15.65
C LEU A 15 14.08 7.98 16.44
N HIS A 16 14.75 6.94 16.94
CA HIS A 16 14.12 5.95 17.82
C HIS A 16 13.65 6.56 19.17
N THR A 17 14.32 7.58 19.70
CA THR A 17 13.88 8.22 20.96
C THR A 17 12.56 8.98 20.80
N TRP A 18 12.21 9.38 19.57
CA TRP A 18 10.94 10.04 19.23
C TRP A 18 9.79 9.07 18.92
N MET A 19 10.05 7.76 18.87
CA MET A 19 9.03 6.76 18.55
C MET A 19 7.85 6.73 19.54
N PRO A 20 8.04 6.85 20.87
CA PRO A 20 6.91 6.89 21.81
C PRO A 20 5.98 8.07 21.54
N GLU A 21 6.54 9.25 21.26
CA GLU A 21 5.76 10.47 21.05
C GLU A 21 4.96 10.41 19.74
N VAL A 22 5.54 9.89 18.64
CA VAL A 22 4.80 9.76 17.38
C VAL A 22 3.63 8.77 17.51
N ILE A 23 3.80 7.69 18.28
CA ILE A 23 2.75 6.71 18.55
C ILE A 23 1.63 7.35 19.38
N ARG A 24 1.99 8.07 20.44
CA ARG A 24 1.04 8.79 21.30
C ARG A 24 0.23 9.83 20.51
N ARG A 25 0.90 10.69 19.75
CA ARG A 25 0.25 11.74 18.94
C ARG A 25 -0.62 11.16 17.83
N GLN A 26 -0.25 10.00 17.28
CA GLN A 26 -1.10 9.30 16.32
C GLN A 26 -2.38 8.78 16.97
N ALA A 27 -2.31 8.15 18.14
CA ALA A 27 -3.49 7.66 18.86
C ALA A 27 -4.47 8.80 19.18
N GLU A 28 -3.95 10.00 19.44
CA GLU A 28 -4.74 11.21 19.67
C GLU A 28 -5.20 11.92 18.38
N HIS A 29 -4.88 11.40 17.19
CA HIS A 29 -5.10 12.07 15.90
C HIS A 29 -4.43 13.46 15.76
N LYS A 30 -3.38 13.73 16.54
CA LYS A 30 -2.66 15.02 16.62
C LYS A 30 -1.25 14.97 16.00
N LEU A 31 -1.09 14.18 14.94
CA LEU A 31 0.22 14.00 14.29
C LEU A 31 0.79 15.31 13.68
N HIS A 32 -0.10 16.24 13.30
CA HIS A 32 0.31 17.56 12.79
C HIS A 32 1.07 18.40 13.84
N LEU A 33 0.90 18.14 15.14
CA LEU A 33 1.66 18.79 16.22
C LEU A 33 3.02 18.14 16.45
N PHE A 34 3.19 16.87 16.09
CA PHE A 34 4.45 16.15 16.26
C PHE A 34 5.52 16.65 15.28
N TRP A 35 5.15 16.83 14.01
CA TRP A 35 6.12 17.11 12.95
C TRP A 35 6.90 18.41 13.17
N PRO A 36 6.29 19.56 13.52
CA PRO A 36 7.03 20.79 13.76
C PRO A 36 8.07 20.63 14.87
N SER A 37 7.70 20.06 16.02
CA SER A 37 8.60 19.90 17.16
C SER A 37 9.77 18.96 16.87
N MET A 38 9.52 17.83 16.20
CA MET A 38 10.58 16.88 15.84
C MET A 38 11.50 17.45 14.76
N LEU A 39 10.95 18.14 13.75
CA LEU A 39 11.76 18.78 12.69
C LEU A 39 12.62 19.93 13.24
N GLU A 40 12.10 20.74 14.16
CA GLU A 40 12.88 21.77 14.83
C GLU A 40 14.06 21.16 15.59
N ALA A 41 13.81 20.11 16.39
CA ALA A 41 14.85 19.40 17.12
C ALA A 41 15.87 18.73 16.19
N TRP A 42 15.42 18.19 15.05
CA TRP A 42 16.29 17.62 14.02
C TRP A 42 17.21 18.68 13.43
N VAL A 43 16.66 19.80 12.96
CA VAL A 43 17.44 20.88 12.31
C VAL A 43 18.42 21.52 13.29
N ARG A 44 18.05 21.62 14.57
CA ARG A 44 18.96 22.09 15.63
C ARG A 44 20.17 21.17 15.80
N LYS A 45 19.95 19.84 15.75
CA LYS A 45 21.02 18.85 15.95
C LYS A 45 21.84 18.58 14.68
N TRP A 46 21.21 18.55 13.52
CA TRP A 46 21.84 18.35 12.20
C TRP A 46 21.39 19.44 11.23
N PRO A 47 21.98 20.64 11.31
CA PRO A 47 21.65 21.71 10.39
C PRO A 47 22.07 21.32 8.97
N GLU A 48 21.15 21.45 8.01
CA GLU A 48 21.44 21.11 6.60
C GLU A 48 22.56 21.98 6.01
N HIS A 49 22.78 23.18 6.56
CA HIS A 49 23.94 24.03 6.23
C HIS A 49 25.27 23.27 6.40
N ALA A 50 25.45 22.60 7.54
CA ALA A 50 26.67 21.84 7.81
C ALA A 50 26.83 20.66 6.83
N ALA A 51 25.72 19.99 6.47
CA ALA A 51 25.74 18.89 5.51
C ALA A 51 26.08 19.35 4.07
N LEU A 52 25.76 20.60 3.72
CA LEU A 52 26.07 21.22 2.43
C LEU A 52 27.43 21.93 2.42
N GLY A 53 28.17 21.95 3.53
CA GLY A 53 29.42 22.70 3.66
C GLY A 53 29.22 24.23 3.62
N LEU A 54 28.03 24.70 3.98
CA LEU A 54 27.67 26.12 4.01
C LEU A 54 27.85 26.70 5.42
N PRO A 55 28.12 28.01 5.53
CA PRO A 55 28.23 28.69 6.83
C PRO A 55 26.96 28.51 7.67
N LEU A 56 27.13 28.31 8.97
CA LEU A 56 26.00 28.25 9.90
C LEU A 56 25.50 29.67 10.18
N PRO A 57 24.18 29.89 10.24
CA PRO A 57 23.62 31.21 10.58
C PRO A 57 24.08 31.75 11.95
N SER A 58 24.49 30.86 12.85
CA SER A 58 24.95 31.22 14.19
C SER A 58 26.42 31.66 14.26
N ASP A 59 27.18 31.54 13.17
CA ASP A 59 28.58 31.94 13.13
C ASP A 59 28.68 33.45 12.82
N PRO A 60 29.23 34.28 13.74
CA PRO A 60 29.36 35.72 13.53
C PRO A 60 30.30 36.09 12.36
N ALA A 61 31.15 35.16 11.91
CA ALA A 61 31.99 35.34 10.73
C ALA A 61 31.33 34.84 9.42
N ALA A 62 30.10 34.33 9.49
CA ALA A 62 29.42 33.81 8.31
C ALA A 62 29.07 34.93 7.33
N ARG A 63 29.52 34.78 6.08
CA ARG A 63 29.01 35.59 4.98
C ARG A 63 27.52 35.35 4.77
N ALA A 64 26.83 36.34 4.22
CA ALA A 64 25.47 36.16 3.74
C ALA A 64 25.42 35.06 2.65
N LEU A 65 24.41 34.21 2.75
CA LEU A 65 24.13 33.19 1.73
C LEU A 65 23.59 33.87 0.47
N THR A 66 24.05 33.41 -0.69
CA THR A 66 23.50 33.85 -1.98
C THR A 66 22.09 33.29 -2.17
N ALA A 67 21.29 33.89 -3.07
CA ALA A 67 19.93 33.40 -3.38
C ALA A 67 19.92 31.93 -3.84
N ASN A 68 20.94 31.51 -4.59
CA ASN A 68 21.09 30.13 -5.06
C ASN A 68 21.38 29.15 -3.91
N GLU A 69 22.19 29.57 -2.93
CA GLU A 69 22.49 28.75 -1.74
C GLU A 69 21.27 28.62 -0.83
N LEU A 70 20.53 29.71 -0.62
CA LEU A 70 19.26 29.67 0.12
C LEU A 70 18.25 28.72 -0.52
N ALA A 71 18.11 28.75 -1.85
CA ALA A 71 17.25 27.81 -2.57
C ALA A 71 17.70 26.36 -2.41
N THR A 72 19.03 26.12 -2.42
CA THR A 72 19.62 24.79 -2.22
C THR A 72 19.36 24.27 -0.81
N VAL A 73 19.53 25.12 0.22
CA VAL A 73 19.21 24.79 1.61
C VAL A 73 17.71 24.47 1.75
N GLY A 74 16.83 25.29 1.16
CA GLY A 74 15.39 25.06 1.19
C GLY A 74 14.98 23.72 0.56
N ALA A 75 15.59 23.35 -0.57
CA ALA A 75 15.38 22.06 -1.21
C ALA A 75 15.87 20.90 -0.35
N ALA A 76 17.05 21.03 0.27
CA ALA A 76 17.61 20.02 1.18
C ALA A 76 16.73 19.78 2.40
N ILE A 77 16.21 20.86 3.02
CA ILE A 77 15.27 20.76 4.15
C ILE A 77 13.98 20.04 3.74
N LYS A 78 13.43 20.36 2.57
CA LYS A 78 12.23 19.69 2.05
C LYS A 78 12.47 18.21 1.79
N GLU A 79 13.61 17.86 1.20
CA GLU A 79 14.00 16.46 0.98
C GLU A 79 14.18 15.72 2.31
N ARG A 80 14.82 16.35 3.30
CA ARG A 80 14.99 15.76 4.63
C ARG A 80 13.66 15.51 5.32
N LYS A 81 12.74 16.46 5.28
CA LYS A 81 11.38 16.30 5.81
C LYS A 81 10.71 15.05 5.24
N ASN A 82 10.74 14.89 3.92
CA ASN A 82 10.18 13.70 3.26
C ASN A 82 10.87 12.41 3.71
N LYS A 83 12.21 12.43 3.85
CA LYS A 83 12.99 11.27 4.34
C LYS A 83 12.60 10.89 5.76
N LEU A 84 12.42 11.86 6.65
CA LEU A 84 12.00 11.66 8.04
C LEU A 84 10.57 11.12 8.14
N GLU A 85 9.62 11.73 7.43
CA GLU A 85 8.23 11.25 7.38
C GLU A 85 8.14 9.81 6.86
N ASN A 86 8.88 9.51 5.80
CA ASN A 86 8.96 8.16 5.26
C ASN A 86 9.61 7.20 6.27
N TRP A 87 10.67 7.60 6.97
CA TRP A 87 11.33 6.77 7.97
C TRP A 87 10.36 6.35 9.08
N PHE A 88 9.64 7.28 9.72
CA PHE A 88 8.66 6.95 10.76
C PHE A 88 7.53 6.07 10.24
N ARG A 89 7.04 6.35 9.02
CA ARG A 89 6.04 5.52 8.34
C ARG A 89 6.53 4.10 8.15
N TYR A 90 7.78 3.91 7.72
CA TYR A 90 8.39 2.59 7.56
C TYR A 90 8.58 1.88 8.89
N GLN A 91 9.05 2.55 9.94
CA GLN A 91 9.21 1.94 11.27
C GLN A 91 7.88 1.47 11.84
N ARG A 92 6.83 2.30 11.75
CA ARG A 92 5.49 1.91 12.16
C ARG A 92 4.95 0.72 11.35
N ASN A 93 5.15 0.76 10.04
CA ASN A 93 4.75 -0.35 9.18
C ASN A 93 5.56 -1.62 9.47
N LYS A 94 6.81 -1.51 9.94
CA LYS A 94 7.61 -2.67 10.35
C LYS A 94 7.01 -3.36 11.57
N VAL A 95 6.58 -2.59 12.58
CA VAL A 95 5.85 -3.12 13.75
C VAL A 95 4.54 -3.76 13.30
N ASN A 96 3.76 -3.07 12.46
CA ASN A 96 2.51 -3.63 11.94
C ASN A 96 2.73 -4.91 11.13
N ARG A 97 3.78 -4.98 10.30
CA ARG A 97 4.15 -6.18 9.53
C ARG A 97 4.61 -7.32 10.43
N ALA A 98 5.38 -7.04 11.47
CA ALA A 98 5.80 -8.04 12.45
C ALA A 98 4.59 -8.62 13.19
N ASN A 99 3.56 -7.80 13.42
CA ASN A 99 2.28 -8.21 14.00
C ASN A 99 1.29 -8.79 12.97
N GLY A 100 1.75 -9.29 11.82
CA GLY A 100 0.89 -9.94 10.80
C GLY A 100 0.19 -9.00 9.81
N GLY A 101 0.45 -7.70 9.88
CA GLY A 101 -0.02 -6.69 8.93
C GLY A 101 0.72 -6.75 7.60
N THR A 102 0.42 -7.73 6.77
CA THR A 102 0.88 -7.82 5.37
C THR A 102 0.40 -6.62 4.55
N THR A 103 1.27 -5.63 4.32
CA THR A 103 0.95 -4.38 3.59
C THR A 103 1.05 -4.47 2.06
N THR A 104 1.14 -5.65 1.44
CA THR A 104 1.28 -5.74 -0.03
C THR A 104 0.61 -7.00 -0.55
N ALA A 105 -0.73 -6.96 -0.61
CA ALA A 105 -1.66 -7.78 -1.41
C ALA A 105 -3.08 -7.75 -0.81
N ALA A 106 -3.20 -7.37 0.47
CA ALA A 106 -4.47 -7.36 1.18
C ALA A 106 -4.74 -5.95 1.74
N SER A 107 -5.03 -5.01 0.84
CA SER A 107 -5.73 -3.75 1.15
C SER A 107 -7.22 -3.97 1.45
N GLY A 108 -7.66 -5.22 1.50
CA GLY A 108 -8.90 -5.55 2.17
C GLY A 108 -8.72 -5.40 3.68
N SER A 109 -9.66 -4.72 4.34
CA SER A 109 -9.82 -4.78 5.79
C SER A 109 -9.73 -6.23 6.30
N THR A 110 -9.47 -6.44 7.59
CA THR A 110 -9.60 -7.78 8.20
C THR A 110 -10.93 -8.43 7.81
N ALA A 111 -12.00 -7.64 7.69
CA ALA A 111 -13.29 -8.07 7.17
C ALA A 111 -13.24 -8.56 5.71
N ALA A 112 -12.50 -7.93 4.81
CA ALA A 112 -12.35 -8.42 3.43
C ALA A 112 -11.46 -9.68 3.33
N ARG A 113 -10.51 -9.89 4.24
CA ARG A 113 -9.76 -11.17 4.33
C ARG A 113 -10.65 -12.29 4.87
N ILE A 114 -11.42 -12.00 5.92
CA ILE A 114 -12.46 -12.87 6.47
C ILE A 114 -13.47 -13.20 5.37
N GLN A 115 -13.98 -12.21 4.64
CA GLN A 115 -14.92 -12.41 3.55
C GLN A 115 -14.32 -13.21 2.39
N ALA A 116 -13.02 -13.04 2.08
CA ALA A 116 -12.32 -13.88 1.12
C ALA A 116 -12.09 -15.33 1.61
N MET A 117 -11.97 -15.55 2.92
CA MET A 117 -11.92 -16.90 3.51
C MET A 117 -13.30 -17.58 3.51
N PHE A 118 -14.40 -16.82 3.63
CA PHE A 118 -15.76 -17.36 3.71
C PHE A 118 -16.54 -17.36 2.39
N ASN A 119 -16.05 -16.68 1.35
CA ASN A 119 -16.60 -16.79 0.00
C ASN A 119 -15.93 -17.93 -0.76
N PHE A 120 -16.34 -19.17 -0.46
CA PHE A 120 -15.88 -20.39 -1.15
C PHE A 120 -16.19 -20.42 -2.65
N ALA A 121 -17.16 -19.61 -3.10
CA ALA A 121 -17.64 -19.60 -4.48
C ALA A 121 -17.72 -18.21 -5.11
N ALA A 122 -17.34 -17.12 -4.42
CA ALA A 122 -17.43 -15.81 -5.06
C ALA A 122 -16.34 -15.72 -6.14
N PRO A 123 -16.70 -15.40 -7.40
CA PRO A 123 -15.72 -15.22 -8.46
C PRO A 123 -14.70 -14.17 -8.00
N LYS A 124 -13.41 -14.43 -8.22
CA LYS A 124 -12.33 -13.47 -7.92
C LYS A 124 -12.74 -12.13 -8.52
N ARG A 125 -13.01 -11.12 -7.68
CA ARG A 125 -13.37 -9.78 -8.14
C ARG A 125 -12.30 -9.31 -9.12
N ARG A 126 -12.64 -9.28 -10.41
CA ARG A 126 -11.80 -8.70 -11.45
C ARG A 126 -12.07 -7.21 -11.45
N ARG A 127 -11.04 -6.39 -11.59
CA ARG A 127 -11.23 -4.96 -11.85
C ARG A 127 -11.59 -4.80 -13.33
N VAL A 128 -12.46 -3.85 -13.64
CA VAL A 128 -12.67 -3.38 -15.01
C VAL A 128 -11.35 -2.79 -15.53
N HIS A 129 -11.01 -3.08 -16.79
CA HIS A 129 -9.80 -2.53 -17.42
C HIS A 129 -9.85 -1.01 -17.50
N GLN A 130 -8.69 -0.35 -17.47
CA GLN A 130 -8.60 1.08 -17.76
C GLN A 130 -8.68 1.33 -19.29
N PRO A 131 -9.09 2.53 -19.76
CA PRO A 131 -9.14 2.84 -21.20
C PRO A 131 -7.83 2.52 -21.94
N VAL A 132 -6.70 2.86 -21.33
CA VAL A 132 -5.36 2.59 -21.88
C VAL A 132 -5.08 1.09 -21.98
N GLU A 133 -5.57 0.28 -21.04
CA GLU A 133 -5.42 -1.18 -21.06
C GLU A 133 -6.27 -1.83 -22.17
N ILE A 134 -7.48 -1.31 -22.42
CA ILE A 134 -8.34 -1.72 -23.54
C ILE A 134 -7.72 -1.32 -24.87
N PHE A 135 -7.22 -0.08 -24.99
CA PHE A 135 -6.49 0.40 -26.15
C PHE A 135 -5.27 -0.48 -26.45
N GLN A 136 -4.52 -0.85 -25.41
CA GLN A 136 -3.37 -1.74 -25.51
C GLN A 136 -3.77 -3.15 -25.99
N ARG A 137 -4.89 -3.69 -25.49
CA ARG A 137 -5.43 -5.00 -25.90
C ARG A 137 -5.87 -5.01 -27.36
N ARG A 138 -6.48 -3.91 -27.83
CA ARG A 138 -6.93 -3.72 -29.21
C ARG A 138 -5.78 -3.54 -30.19
N ASN A 139 -4.67 -2.94 -29.73
CA ASN A 139 -3.52 -2.61 -30.55
C ASN A 139 -2.22 -3.28 -30.03
N PRO A 140 -2.11 -4.62 -30.12
CA PRO A 140 -0.93 -5.35 -29.64
C PRO A 140 0.38 -4.94 -30.34
N GLN A 141 0.30 -4.38 -31.54
CA GLN A 141 1.43 -3.87 -32.31
C GLN A 141 2.19 -2.73 -31.62
N PHE A 142 1.54 -1.94 -30.76
CA PHE A 142 2.20 -0.89 -29.97
C PHE A 142 2.87 -1.44 -28.70
N VAL A 143 2.66 -2.71 -28.39
CA VAL A 143 3.23 -3.42 -27.24
C VAL A 143 4.44 -4.26 -27.64
N THR A 144 4.69 -4.39 -28.95
CA THR A 144 5.85 -5.12 -29.46
C THR A 144 7.12 -4.50 -28.87
N THR A 145 7.85 -5.35 -28.17
CA THR A 145 8.94 -5.05 -27.25
C THR A 145 9.83 -3.88 -27.69
N PRO A 146 9.94 -2.79 -26.90
CA PRO A 146 11.12 -1.94 -27.03
C PRO A 146 12.35 -2.81 -26.78
N SER A 147 13.26 -2.83 -27.76
CA SER A 147 14.56 -3.50 -27.69
C SER A 147 15.24 -3.15 -26.36
N PRO A 148 15.85 -4.12 -25.64
CA PRO A 148 16.39 -3.87 -24.31
C PRO A 148 17.36 -2.69 -24.36
N VAL A 149 17.06 -1.68 -23.52
CA VAL A 149 17.92 -0.54 -23.23
C VAL A 149 19.36 -1.07 -23.03
N ASN A 150 20.30 -0.53 -23.80
CA ASN A 150 21.71 -0.90 -23.76
C ASN A 150 22.17 -1.12 -22.30
N PRO A 151 22.61 -2.33 -21.91
CA PRO A 151 22.91 -2.68 -20.52
C PRO A 151 24.15 -1.96 -19.94
N GLY A 152 24.72 -0.97 -20.64
CA GLY A 152 25.96 -0.28 -20.27
C GLY A 152 25.81 0.86 -19.25
N THR A 153 24.60 1.31 -18.90
CA THR A 153 24.45 2.39 -17.90
C THR A 153 24.35 1.84 -16.47
N PRO A 154 25.13 2.34 -15.50
CA PRO A 154 25.10 1.88 -14.10
C PRO A 154 23.72 1.96 -13.41
N GLU A 155 22.83 2.84 -13.89
CA GLU A 155 21.44 2.95 -13.40
C GLU A 155 20.53 1.78 -13.83
N ALA A 156 20.86 1.08 -14.92
CA ALA A 156 20.13 -0.09 -15.40
C ALA A 156 20.32 -1.33 -14.50
N GLN A 157 21.40 -1.37 -13.72
CA GLN A 157 21.68 -2.49 -12.81
C GLN A 157 20.89 -2.43 -11.49
N ARG A 158 20.34 -1.27 -11.11
CA ARG A 158 19.65 -1.08 -9.81
C ARG A 158 18.15 -1.36 -9.81
N LYS A 159 17.49 -1.39 -10.97
CA LYS A 159 16.06 -1.72 -11.10
C LYS A 159 15.95 -2.93 -12.01
N SER A 160 15.08 -3.89 -11.70
CA SER A 160 14.93 -5.05 -12.59
C SER A 160 14.56 -4.55 -13.99
N LEU A 161 15.25 -5.08 -15.01
CA LEU A 161 15.01 -4.76 -16.42
C LEU A 161 13.52 -4.87 -16.77
N LYS A 162 12.81 -5.82 -16.12
CA LYS A 162 11.36 -5.98 -16.21
C LYS A 162 10.57 -4.74 -15.75
N SER A 163 10.94 -4.12 -14.62
CA SER A 163 10.25 -2.93 -14.12
C SER A 163 10.50 -1.70 -15.00
N GLN A 164 11.73 -1.55 -15.51
CA GLN A 164 12.06 -0.46 -16.43
C GLN A 164 11.33 -0.62 -17.76
N ARG A 165 11.32 -1.83 -18.33
CA ARG A 165 10.57 -2.16 -19.55
C ARG A 165 9.08 -1.89 -19.38
N MET A 166 8.50 -2.32 -18.26
CA MET A 166 7.09 -2.06 -17.96
C MET A 166 6.80 -0.56 -17.95
N ARG A 167 7.59 0.26 -17.24
CA ARG A 167 7.40 1.72 -17.18
C ARG A 167 7.54 2.38 -18.56
N LEU A 168 8.48 1.92 -19.37
CA LEU A 168 8.68 2.43 -20.73
C LEU A 168 7.47 2.10 -21.60
N CYS A 169 7.03 0.84 -21.62
CA CYS A 169 5.83 0.42 -22.35
C CYS A 169 4.60 1.21 -21.90
N THR A 170 4.37 1.34 -20.59
CA THR A 170 3.25 2.14 -20.07
C THR A 170 3.34 3.59 -20.56
N ARG A 171 4.51 4.23 -20.50
CA ARG A 171 4.68 5.61 -20.95
C ARG A 171 4.39 5.77 -22.45
N VAL A 172 4.92 4.88 -23.28
CA VAL A 172 4.71 4.92 -24.74
C VAL A 172 3.23 4.74 -25.06
N VAL A 173 2.58 3.73 -24.46
CA VAL A 173 1.15 3.46 -24.70
C VAL A 173 0.28 4.62 -24.19
N THR A 174 0.59 5.21 -23.03
CA THR A 174 -0.12 6.40 -22.55
C THR A 174 0.03 7.59 -23.50
N GLY A 175 1.23 7.82 -24.04
CA GLY A 175 1.46 8.89 -25.02
C GLY A 175 0.66 8.67 -26.29
N LEU A 176 0.73 7.46 -26.86
CA LEU A 176 -0.06 7.09 -28.04
C LEU A 176 -1.56 7.28 -27.80
N TRP A 177 -2.08 6.90 -26.63
CA TRP A 177 -3.49 7.10 -26.29
C TRP A 177 -3.92 8.59 -26.25
N GLN A 178 -3.00 9.50 -25.89
CA GLN A 178 -3.28 10.94 -25.91
C GLN A 178 -3.40 11.46 -27.34
N ASP A 179 -2.59 10.91 -28.26
CA ASP A 179 -2.50 11.32 -29.66
C ASP A 179 -3.49 10.58 -30.60
N VAL A 180 -4.22 9.58 -30.08
CA VAL A 180 -5.18 8.78 -30.83
C VAL A 180 -6.38 9.62 -31.30
N ASN A 181 -6.82 9.36 -32.53
CA ASN A 181 -7.99 9.98 -33.14
C ASN A 181 -9.27 9.77 -32.31
N ASP A 182 -10.19 10.73 -32.37
CA ASP A 182 -11.43 10.68 -31.59
C ASP A 182 -12.31 9.46 -31.92
N GLU A 183 -12.27 8.95 -33.16
CA GLU A 183 -12.99 7.74 -33.58
C GLU A 183 -12.53 6.49 -32.82
N GLU A 184 -11.21 6.28 -32.71
CA GLU A 184 -10.64 5.16 -31.98
C GLU A 184 -10.84 5.30 -30.47
N ARG A 185 -10.76 6.54 -29.96
CA ARG A 185 -11.06 6.85 -28.57
C ARG A 185 -12.51 6.50 -28.22
N ALA A 186 -13.45 6.86 -29.10
CA ALA A 186 -14.86 6.50 -28.95
C ALA A 186 -15.07 4.98 -28.98
N ALA A 187 -14.38 4.26 -29.87
CA ALA A 187 -14.46 2.79 -29.93
C ALA A 187 -13.95 2.11 -28.64
N VAL A 188 -12.83 2.59 -28.08
CA VAL A 188 -12.28 2.09 -26.80
C VAL A 188 -13.22 2.38 -25.64
N MET A 189 -13.82 3.58 -25.59
CA MET A 189 -14.78 3.93 -24.54
C MET A 189 -16.08 3.12 -24.65
N ALA A 190 -16.54 2.80 -25.87
CA ALA A 190 -17.69 1.91 -26.07
C ALA A 190 -17.40 0.48 -25.58
N GLU A 191 -16.19 -0.03 -25.78
CA GLU A 191 -15.77 -1.33 -25.26
C GLU A 191 -15.66 -1.33 -23.72
N LEU A 192 -15.15 -0.24 -23.14
CA LEU A 192 -15.12 -0.04 -21.69
C LEU A 192 -16.53 -0.11 -21.09
N GLU A 193 -17.50 0.54 -21.73
CA GLU A 193 -18.88 0.56 -21.24
C GLU A 193 -19.53 -0.83 -21.32
N LYS A 194 -19.24 -1.59 -22.38
CA LYS A 194 -19.65 -3.01 -22.47
C LYS A 194 -19.03 -3.84 -21.34
N GLU A 195 -17.74 -3.66 -21.06
CA GLU A 195 -17.06 -4.40 -20.00
C GLU A 195 -17.60 -4.03 -18.61
N LYS A 196 -17.93 -2.76 -18.38
CA LYS A 196 -18.62 -2.32 -17.15
C LYS A 196 -20.01 -2.90 -17.02
N ALA A 197 -20.79 -2.94 -18.11
CA ALA A 197 -22.13 -3.51 -18.08
C ALA A 197 -22.09 -4.99 -17.70
N VAL A 198 -21.19 -5.77 -18.31
CA VAL A 198 -20.96 -7.18 -17.94
C VAL A 198 -20.52 -7.29 -16.48
N TYR A 199 -19.61 -6.43 -16.01
CA TYR A 199 -19.18 -6.45 -14.62
C TYR A 199 -20.32 -6.18 -13.64
N VAL A 200 -21.18 -5.21 -13.94
CA VAL A 200 -22.34 -4.86 -13.12
C VAL A 200 -23.34 -6.03 -13.12
N GLU A 201 -23.61 -6.64 -14.27
CA GLU A 201 -24.46 -7.83 -14.37
C GLU A 201 -23.90 -9.02 -13.60
N GLU A 202 -22.60 -9.29 -13.69
CA GLU A 202 -21.92 -10.33 -12.93
C GLU A 202 -21.95 -10.05 -11.41
N GLU A 203 -21.79 -8.79 -10.99
CA GLU A 203 -21.86 -8.39 -9.58
C GLU A 203 -23.28 -8.52 -9.04
N LEU A 204 -24.29 -8.06 -9.79
CA LEU A 204 -25.71 -8.23 -9.46
C LEU A 204 -26.10 -9.72 -9.40
N ALA A 205 -25.64 -10.55 -10.34
CA ALA A 205 -25.89 -11.99 -10.34
C ALA A 205 -25.20 -12.69 -9.15
N ALA A 206 -24.03 -12.22 -8.73
CA ALA A 206 -23.34 -12.73 -7.55
C ALA A 206 -23.98 -12.25 -6.23
N GLU A 207 -24.65 -11.09 -6.24
CA GLU A 207 -25.32 -10.49 -5.09
C GLU A 207 -26.75 -11.03 -4.91
N THR A 208 -27.40 -11.48 -5.98
CA THR A 208 -28.56 -12.39 -5.93
C THR A 208 -28.11 -13.76 -5.46
N THR A 209 -27.79 -13.86 -4.18
CA THR A 209 -27.42 -15.09 -3.50
C THR A 209 -28.49 -16.14 -3.72
N ALA A 210 -28.19 -17.16 -4.52
CA ALA A 210 -28.80 -18.46 -4.36
C ALA A 210 -28.74 -18.83 -2.87
N GLU A 211 -29.86 -19.32 -2.31
CA GLU A 211 -29.88 -19.83 -0.94
C GLU A 211 -28.73 -20.80 -0.77
N ARG A 212 -27.81 -20.51 0.16
CA ARG A 212 -26.67 -21.37 0.41
C ARG A 212 -27.18 -22.75 0.82
N THR A 213 -26.60 -23.79 0.25
CA THR A 213 -26.99 -25.15 0.59
C THR A 213 -26.54 -25.49 2.01
N ALA A 214 -27.22 -26.45 2.65
CA ALA A 214 -26.82 -26.95 3.97
C ALA A 214 -25.36 -27.44 4.01
N ALA A 215 -24.85 -27.96 2.90
CA ALA A 215 -23.45 -28.38 2.76
C ALA A 215 -22.48 -27.20 2.78
N GLU A 216 -22.81 -26.09 2.10
CA GLU A 216 -22.00 -24.87 2.10
C GLU A 216 -21.98 -24.19 3.47
N TYR A 217 -23.11 -24.16 4.17
CA TYR A 217 -23.15 -23.69 5.56
C TYR A 217 -22.23 -24.50 6.46
N ARG A 218 -22.22 -25.83 6.30
CA ARG A 218 -21.33 -26.71 7.07
C ARG A 218 -19.86 -26.46 6.75
N ALA A 219 -19.49 -26.38 5.47
CA ALA A 219 -18.13 -26.05 5.07
C ALA A 219 -17.66 -24.69 5.62
N GLY A 220 -18.57 -23.71 5.65
CA GLY A 220 -18.32 -22.41 6.28
C GLY A 220 -18.06 -22.51 7.78
N ILE A 221 -18.89 -23.27 8.51
CA ILE A 221 -18.73 -23.52 9.95
C ILE A 221 -17.40 -24.22 10.26
N ASP A 222 -17.07 -25.29 9.51
CA ASP A 222 -15.85 -26.05 9.71
C ASP A 222 -14.60 -25.18 9.46
N THR A 223 -14.69 -24.26 8.48
CA THR A 223 -13.60 -23.31 8.22
C THR A 223 -13.50 -22.24 9.29
N LEU A 224 -14.64 -21.73 9.78
CA LEU A 224 -14.69 -20.76 10.89
C LEU A 224 -13.95 -21.32 12.12
N ASP A 225 -14.19 -22.59 12.48
CA ASP A 225 -13.55 -23.23 13.63
C ASP A 225 -12.01 -23.24 13.52
N SER A 226 -11.50 -23.64 12.35
CA SER A 226 -10.05 -23.63 12.10
C SER A 226 -9.45 -22.22 12.13
N ALA A 227 -10.12 -21.24 11.51
CA ALA A 227 -9.67 -19.86 11.46
C ALA A 227 -9.67 -19.22 12.84
N PHE A 228 -10.72 -19.45 13.64
CA PHE A 228 -10.79 -18.93 15.01
C PHE A 228 -9.78 -19.60 15.93
N THR A 229 -9.53 -20.89 15.77
CA THR A 229 -8.48 -21.59 16.52
C THR A 229 -7.13 -20.93 16.29
N ASP A 230 -6.79 -20.60 15.04
CA ASP A 230 -5.53 -19.94 14.71
C ASP A 230 -5.46 -18.52 15.29
N VAL A 231 -6.56 -17.77 15.24
CA VAL A 231 -6.65 -16.44 15.86
C VAL A 231 -6.46 -16.52 17.38
N HIS A 232 -7.13 -17.45 18.07
CA HIS A 232 -6.99 -17.63 19.52
C HIS A 232 -5.56 -18.06 19.90
N LYS A 233 -4.96 -18.99 19.15
CA LYS A 233 -3.55 -19.38 19.36
C LYS A 233 -2.60 -18.21 19.21
N ALA A 234 -2.82 -17.36 18.20
CA ALA A 234 -2.02 -16.16 17.99
C ALA A 234 -2.19 -15.14 19.13
N ALA A 235 -3.44 -14.90 19.56
CA ALA A 235 -3.75 -14.00 20.67
C ALA A 235 -3.14 -14.47 22.00
N TYR A 236 -3.24 -15.77 22.30
CA TYR A 236 -2.64 -16.38 23.48
C TYR A 236 -1.11 -16.26 23.46
N LYS A 237 -0.47 -16.57 22.33
CA LYS A 237 0.99 -16.48 22.22
C LYS A 237 1.51 -15.03 22.33
N ALA A 238 0.77 -14.07 21.79
CA ALA A 238 1.21 -12.68 21.76
C ALA A 238 0.94 -11.92 23.07
N ALA A 239 -0.18 -12.18 23.73
CA ALA A 239 -0.66 -11.38 24.85
C ALA A 239 -1.13 -12.19 26.07
N GLY A 240 -1.08 -13.53 26.00
CA GLY A 240 -1.66 -14.39 27.03
C GLY A 240 -3.19 -14.35 27.09
N TRP A 241 -3.83 -13.81 26.06
CA TRP A 241 -5.29 -13.64 26.04
C TRP A 241 -5.98 -14.97 25.75
N VAL A 242 -7.00 -15.26 26.56
CA VAL A 242 -7.95 -16.35 26.33
C VAL A 242 -9.28 -15.70 25.99
N GLY A 243 -9.86 -16.10 24.86
CA GLY A 243 -11.14 -15.60 24.37
C GLY A 243 -12.12 -16.77 24.19
N MET A 244 -13.41 -16.45 24.27
CA MET A 244 -14.50 -17.34 23.92
C MET A 244 -15.32 -16.67 22.80
N MET A 245 -15.70 -17.45 21.79
CA MET A 245 -16.58 -16.99 20.73
C MET A 245 -17.85 -17.82 20.71
N ILE A 246 -19.00 -17.13 20.80
CA ILE A 246 -20.32 -17.74 20.69
C ILE A 246 -20.89 -17.33 19.34
N VAL A 247 -21.26 -18.31 18.51
CA VAL A 247 -21.86 -18.09 17.19
C VAL A 247 -23.24 -18.74 17.17
N GLY A 248 -24.25 -18.00 16.74
CA GLY A 248 -25.63 -18.49 16.59
C GLY A 248 -26.09 -18.42 15.15
N GLY A 249 -26.78 -19.45 14.67
CA GLY A 249 -27.34 -19.49 13.32
C GLY A 249 -28.28 -20.68 13.09
N PRO A 250 -28.93 -20.76 11.91
CA PRO A 250 -29.80 -21.86 11.54
C PRO A 250 -29.03 -23.17 11.53
N ASN A 251 -29.56 -24.23 12.16
CA ASN A 251 -28.93 -25.54 12.17
C ASN A 251 -29.12 -26.20 10.80
N PRO A 252 -28.05 -26.43 10.02
CA PRO A 252 -28.16 -27.03 8.69
C PRO A 252 -28.63 -28.49 8.74
N ARG A 253 -28.61 -29.15 9.91
CA ARG A 253 -29.11 -30.52 10.10
C ARG A 253 -30.59 -30.60 10.46
N ALA A 254 -31.19 -29.49 10.93
CA ALA A 254 -32.57 -29.45 11.40
C ALA A 254 -33.42 -28.48 10.55
N ALA A 255 -33.17 -28.45 9.22
CA ALA A 255 -33.90 -27.62 8.27
C ALA A 255 -34.00 -26.12 8.65
N GLY A 256 -33.00 -25.59 9.37
CA GLY A 256 -32.96 -24.18 9.76
C GLY A 256 -33.47 -23.85 11.16
N GLU A 257 -33.81 -24.83 12.00
CA GLU A 257 -34.10 -24.57 13.42
C GLU A 257 -32.89 -23.93 14.12
N MET A 258 -33.13 -22.88 14.92
CA MET A 258 -32.07 -22.23 15.70
C MET A 258 -31.62 -23.15 16.83
N SER A 259 -30.37 -23.63 16.78
CA SER A 259 -29.74 -24.35 17.89
C SER A 259 -28.52 -23.58 18.38
N LEU A 260 -28.52 -23.18 19.66
CA LEU A 260 -27.32 -22.72 20.34
C LEU A 260 -26.47 -23.95 20.71
N LYS A 261 -25.25 -24.03 20.17
CA LYS A 261 -24.22 -24.90 20.72
C LYS A 261 -23.34 -24.07 21.65
N MET A 262 -23.39 -24.39 22.94
CA MET A 262 -22.41 -23.92 23.92
C MET A 262 -21.12 -24.73 23.79
#